data_AF-A0A409WBP2-F1
#
_entry.id   AF-A0A409WBP2-F1
#
_cell.length_a   1.000
_cell.length_b   1.000
_cell.length_c   1.000
_cell.angle_alpha   90.00
_cell.angle_beta   90.00
_cell.angle_gamma   90.00
#
_symmetry.space_group_name_H-M   'P 1'
#
loop_
_entity.id
_entity.type
_entity.pdbx_description
1 polymer ?
#
loop_
_entity_poly.entity_id
_entity_poly.type
_entity_poly.pdbx_seq_one_letter_code
_entity_poly.pdbx_strand_id
1 'polypeptide(L)'
;MVGTHADSLIAEAVLKLRGTKDFDDKVSERDLEDMWEAVWKDATVPPVGDGEVRYEDREENVDYEVRAGLSSVYDSLGWVADDVHSESASRTLDYAYDDYAAYVLALHLNKSQEIMSFLLERSLMNAFVLFNDKTGFMEARNKDGTWAGEDSGWTEGDKWAYSFDVMHDVGGLVARRGGKVKFVRSLDEHFDGGHNDHTNEPSHHIPYLYAMAGAAWKTQERVREIAWSEYGDGPEGLSGNEDCGQMSAWFIFTAMGFYPVNPVSGEYIVGSPLFESITIHIPNASKPLRIIAKGARTKKYVKSLTIDGRKVETPVIQHEWIRDGADVVFEMSAEVEGWGGDVGVMREFGVLKDSDSLIMRGDEDDGERWEDGWDGDSDVGRSRLDDEL
;
A
#
# COMPACT_ATOMS: atom_id res chain seq x y z
N MET A 1 -19.07 -4.32 2.26
CA MET A 1 -17.75 -4.12 1.62
C MET A 1 -17.88 -3.10 0.51
N VAL A 2 -16.85 -2.27 0.34
CA VAL A 2 -16.86 -1.08 -0.50
C VAL A 2 -15.67 -1.06 -1.46
N GLY A 3 -15.61 -0.09 -2.37
CA GLY A 3 -14.52 0.02 -3.34
C GLY A 3 -14.74 -0.74 -4.65
N THR A 4 -13.83 -0.55 -5.59
CA THR A 4 -13.74 -1.29 -6.86
C THR A 4 -12.38 -1.98 -6.99
N HIS A 5 -11.93 -2.64 -5.93
CA HIS A 5 -10.61 -3.28 -5.79
C HIS A 5 -10.21 -4.28 -6.89
N ALA A 6 -11.13 -4.65 -7.79
CA ALA A 6 -10.79 -5.30 -9.06
C ALA A 6 -9.80 -4.45 -9.90
N ASP A 7 -9.87 -3.13 -9.77
CA ASP A 7 -8.92 -2.16 -10.33
C ASP A 7 -7.49 -2.49 -9.91
N SER A 8 -7.27 -2.68 -8.59
CA SER A 8 -5.97 -3.06 -8.01
C SER A 8 -5.50 -4.41 -8.54
N LEU A 9 -6.38 -5.42 -8.61
CA LEU A 9 -6.02 -6.75 -9.10
C LEU A 9 -5.56 -6.72 -10.57
N ILE A 10 -6.30 -6.03 -11.44
CA ILE A 10 -5.98 -5.91 -12.87
C ILE A 10 -4.68 -5.12 -13.05
N ALA A 11 -4.55 -3.98 -12.38
CA ALA A 11 -3.35 -3.15 -12.44
C ALA A 11 -2.11 -3.91 -11.96
N GLU A 12 -2.20 -4.62 -10.83
CA GLU A 12 -1.12 -5.46 -10.30
C GLU A 12 -0.71 -6.54 -11.29
N ALA A 13 -1.69 -7.25 -11.88
CA ALA A 13 -1.41 -8.31 -12.85
C ALA A 13 -0.65 -7.78 -14.07
N VAL A 14 -1.08 -6.64 -14.63
CA VAL A 14 -0.40 -6.01 -15.77
C VAL A 14 1.00 -5.53 -15.38
N LEU A 15 1.14 -4.84 -14.24
CA LEU A 15 2.43 -4.37 -13.72
C LEU A 15 3.45 -5.50 -13.55
N LYS A 16 3.03 -6.61 -12.93
CA LYS A 16 3.95 -7.68 -12.52
C LYS A 16 4.22 -8.71 -13.62
N LEU A 17 3.25 -8.95 -14.50
CA LEU A 17 3.29 -10.07 -15.44
C LEU A 17 3.48 -9.65 -16.90
N ARG A 18 3.15 -8.41 -17.30
CA ARG A 18 3.35 -7.99 -18.70
C ARG A 18 4.83 -8.05 -19.09
N GLY A 19 5.12 -8.56 -20.28
CA GLY A 19 6.49 -8.82 -20.72
C GLY A 19 7.05 -10.16 -20.26
N THR A 20 6.32 -10.90 -19.42
CA THR A 20 6.61 -12.32 -19.18
C THR A 20 6.00 -13.16 -20.29
N LYS A 21 6.69 -14.23 -20.68
CA LYS A 21 6.22 -15.13 -21.74
C LYS A 21 4.83 -15.71 -21.43
N ASP A 22 4.57 -16.09 -20.19
CA ASP A 22 3.29 -16.72 -19.81
C ASP A 22 2.10 -15.77 -19.90
N PHE A 23 2.33 -14.48 -19.66
CA PHE A 23 1.30 -13.44 -19.79
C PHE A 23 1.09 -13.08 -21.25
N ASP A 24 2.17 -12.75 -21.97
CA ASP A 24 2.11 -12.29 -23.36
C ASP A 24 1.59 -13.38 -24.33
N ASP A 25 1.76 -14.67 -23.99
CA ASP A 25 1.17 -15.78 -24.75
C ASP A 25 -0.35 -15.93 -24.55
N LYS A 26 -0.90 -15.39 -23.45
CA LYS A 26 -2.30 -15.59 -23.03
C LYS A 26 -3.16 -14.33 -23.10
N VAL A 27 -2.53 -13.16 -23.04
CA VAL A 27 -3.20 -11.86 -22.99
C VAL A 27 -2.86 -11.11 -24.27
N SER A 28 -3.87 -10.91 -25.12
CA SER A 28 -3.74 -10.13 -26.35
C SER A 28 -3.83 -8.63 -26.07
N GLU A 29 -3.44 -7.81 -27.05
CA GLU A 29 -3.66 -6.35 -26.98
C GLU A 29 -5.15 -5.99 -26.80
N ARG A 30 -6.07 -6.80 -27.36
CA ARG A 30 -7.51 -6.58 -27.13
C ARG A 30 -7.90 -6.86 -25.69
N ASP A 31 -7.33 -7.89 -25.06
CA ASP A 31 -7.59 -8.17 -23.64
C ASP A 31 -7.07 -7.02 -22.76
N LEU A 32 -5.92 -6.40 -23.11
CA LEU A 32 -5.43 -5.20 -22.41
C LEU A 32 -6.35 -3.99 -22.60
N GLU A 33 -6.95 -3.83 -23.79
CA GLU A 33 -7.99 -2.82 -24.02
C GLU A 33 -9.23 -3.09 -23.18
N ASP A 34 -9.72 -4.33 -23.13
CA ASP A 34 -10.88 -4.73 -22.33
C ASP A 34 -10.64 -4.52 -20.82
N MET A 35 -9.44 -4.85 -20.33
CA MET A 35 -9.00 -4.56 -18.95
C MET A 35 -9.05 -3.05 -18.66
N TRP A 36 -8.54 -2.22 -19.58
CA TRP A 36 -8.60 -0.77 -19.44
C TRP A 36 -10.04 -0.25 -19.48
N GLU A 37 -10.86 -0.70 -20.43
CA GLU A 37 -12.26 -0.28 -20.55
C GLU A 37 -13.05 -0.59 -19.27
N ALA A 38 -12.78 -1.74 -18.63
CA ALA A 38 -13.38 -2.12 -17.36
C ALA A 38 -12.94 -1.21 -16.20
N VAL A 39 -11.63 -1.05 -15.98
CA VAL A 39 -11.09 -0.21 -14.88
C VAL A 39 -11.48 1.26 -15.05
N TRP A 40 -11.44 1.77 -16.30
CA TRP A 40 -11.89 3.13 -16.59
C TRP A 40 -13.38 3.32 -16.29
N LYS A 41 -14.20 2.30 -16.59
CA LYS A 41 -15.63 2.32 -16.29
C LYS A 41 -15.87 2.37 -14.79
N ASP A 42 -15.19 1.54 -14.00
CA ASP A 42 -15.31 1.54 -12.53
C ASP A 42 -14.95 2.90 -11.94
N ALA A 43 -13.92 3.57 -12.50
CA ALA A 43 -13.50 4.89 -12.06
C ALA A 43 -14.40 6.06 -12.49
N THR A 44 -15.25 5.90 -13.51
CA THR A 44 -15.93 7.05 -14.16
C THR A 44 -17.42 6.89 -14.42
N VAL A 45 -17.98 5.70 -14.21
CA VAL A 45 -19.41 5.44 -14.40
C VAL A 45 -20.05 5.14 -13.05
N PRO A 46 -20.97 6.01 -12.58
CA PRO A 46 -21.62 5.81 -11.29
C PRO A 46 -22.57 4.60 -11.31
N PRO A 47 -22.90 4.02 -10.14
CA PRO A 47 -23.92 2.98 -10.04
C PRO A 47 -25.32 3.51 -10.40
N VAL A 48 -26.25 2.60 -10.65
CA VAL A 48 -27.63 2.96 -11.00
C VAL A 48 -28.31 3.62 -9.80
N GLY A 49 -28.79 4.85 -9.99
CA GLY A 49 -29.49 5.57 -8.93
C GLY A 49 -28.57 6.23 -7.89
N ASP A 50 -27.31 6.51 -8.22
CA ASP A 50 -26.27 7.09 -7.34
C ASP A 50 -26.70 8.35 -6.53
N GLY A 51 -27.65 9.13 -7.04
CA GLY A 51 -28.20 10.31 -6.34
C GLY A 51 -29.53 10.08 -5.61
N GLU A 52 -30.12 8.90 -5.75
CA GLU A 52 -31.45 8.54 -5.25
C GLU A 52 -31.40 7.41 -4.21
N VAL A 53 -30.42 6.52 -4.34
CA VAL A 53 -30.18 5.36 -3.47
C VAL A 53 -29.11 5.71 -2.45
N ARG A 54 -29.46 5.61 -1.17
CA ARG A 54 -28.47 5.55 -0.10
C ARG A 54 -27.98 4.11 0.01
N TYR A 55 -26.77 3.86 -0.45
CA TYR A 55 -26.08 2.58 -0.25
C TYR A 55 -25.64 2.46 1.22
N GLU A 56 -26.07 1.36 1.84
CA GLU A 56 -25.72 0.92 3.20
C GLU A 56 -24.99 -0.44 3.18
N ASP A 57 -24.37 -0.84 4.29
CA ASP A 57 -23.74 -2.17 4.39
C ASP A 57 -24.77 -3.27 4.12
N ARG A 58 -24.52 -4.05 3.06
CA ARG A 58 -25.40 -5.14 2.59
C ARG A 58 -26.81 -4.67 2.26
N GLU A 59 -26.96 -3.44 1.76
CA GLU A 59 -28.26 -2.92 1.34
C GLU A 59 -28.95 -3.86 0.34
N GLU A 60 -30.19 -4.25 0.66
CA GLU A 60 -30.93 -5.21 -0.15
C GLU A 60 -31.74 -4.50 -1.24
N ASN A 61 -32.00 -5.20 -2.35
CA ASN A 61 -32.85 -4.72 -3.45
C ASN A 61 -32.32 -3.48 -4.19
N VAL A 62 -31.01 -3.22 -4.11
CA VAL A 62 -30.29 -2.24 -4.93
C VAL A 62 -29.47 -2.96 -6.02
N ASP A 63 -29.04 -2.20 -7.03
CA ASP A 63 -28.08 -2.69 -8.02
C ASP A 63 -26.66 -2.74 -7.41
N TYR A 64 -25.66 -3.22 -8.15
CA TYR A 64 -24.26 -3.22 -7.71
C TYR A 64 -23.83 -1.81 -7.27
N GLU A 65 -23.29 -1.70 -6.05
CA GLU A 65 -22.93 -0.40 -5.47
C GLU A 65 -21.71 0.24 -6.14
N VAL A 66 -20.74 -0.56 -6.61
CA VAL A 66 -19.51 -0.11 -7.28
C VAL A 66 -18.90 1.09 -6.53
N ARG A 67 -18.85 2.27 -7.16
CA ARG A 67 -18.45 3.53 -6.53
C ARG A 67 -19.67 4.37 -6.14
N ALA A 68 -20.40 3.95 -5.11
CA ALA A 68 -21.52 4.72 -4.55
C ALA A 68 -21.08 6.12 -4.09
N GLY A 69 -21.84 7.13 -4.51
CA GLY A 69 -21.52 8.54 -4.32
C GLY A 69 -20.63 9.14 -5.41
N LEU A 70 -20.22 8.39 -6.45
CA LEU A 70 -19.28 8.86 -7.47
C LEU A 70 -19.73 10.17 -8.11
N SER A 71 -20.94 10.19 -8.68
CA SER A 71 -21.49 11.36 -9.38
C SER A 71 -22.24 12.33 -8.47
N SER A 72 -22.77 11.85 -7.34
CA SER A 72 -23.59 12.64 -6.44
C SER A 72 -22.78 13.52 -5.47
N VAL A 73 -21.56 13.08 -5.12
CA VAL A 73 -20.68 13.75 -4.16
C VAL A 73 -19.18 13.67 -4.49
N TYR A 74 -18.61 12.50 -4.73
CA TYR A 74 -17.16 12.28 -4.83
C TYR A 74 -16.51 13.07 -5.97
N ASP A 75 -17.05 13.04 -7.19
CA ASP A 75 -16.49 13.75 -8.35
C ASP A 75 -16.48 15.27 -8.17
N SER A 76 -17.44 15.81 -7.40
CA SER A 76 -17.59 17.26 -7.23
C SER A 76 -16.96 17.81 -5.96
N LEU A 77 -16.92 17.01 -4.88
CA LEU A 77 -16.42 17.40 -3.57
C LEU A 77 -15.03 16.83 -3.28
N GLY A 78 -14.68 15.68 -3.85
CA GLY A 78 -13.49 14.90 -3.52
C GLY A 78 -13.69 13.91 -2.38
N TRP A 79 -14.90 13.78 -1.83
CA TRP A 79 -15.24 12.77 -0.83
C TRP A 79 -16.68 12.27 -0.99
N VAL A 80 -16.93 11.05 -0.52
CA VAL A 80 -18.28 10.54 -0.31
C VAL A 80 -18.80 11.15 0.99
N ALA A 81 -19.96 11.81 0.95
CA ALA A 81 -20.51 12.51 2.10
C ALA A 81 -21.34 11.59 3.02
N ASP A 82 -21.12 11.68 4.33
CA ASP A 82 -21.72 10.81 5.35
C ASP A 82 -23.25 10.95 5.51
N ASP A 83 -23.75 12.16 5.28
CA ASP A 83 -25.18 12.47 5.26
C ASP A 83 -25.87 12.08 3.94
N VAL A 84 -25.14 11.49 2.99
CA VAL A 84 -25.64 11.01 1.70
C VAL A 84 -25.51 9.49 1.55
N HIS A 85 -24.32 8.93 1.81
CA HIS A 85 -24.04 7.49 1.77
C HIS A 85 -23.42 7.02 3.09
N SER A 86 -23.66 5.78 3.52
CA SER A 86 -22.94 5.23 4.68
C SER A 86 -21.51 4.87 4.30
N GLU A 87 -20.68 4.52 5.30
CA GLU A 87 -19.31 4.03 5.07
C GLU A 87 -18.46 5.04 4.26
N SER A 88 -18.83 6.31 4.41
CA SER A 88 -18.44 7.41 3.54
C SER A 88 -16.94 7.70 3.56
N ALA A 89 -16.31 7.57 4.72
CA ALA A 89 -14.88 7.77 4.88
C ALA A 89 -14.08 6.60 4.30
N SER A 90 -14.48 5.36 4.60
CA SER A 90 -13.90 4.15 4.01
C SER A 90 -13.99 4.17 2.49
N ARG A 91 -15.17 4.46 1.92
CA ARG A 91 -15.37 4.61 0.47
C ARG A 91 -14.44 5.65 -0.14
N THR A 92 -14.26 6.79 0.52
CA THR A 92 -13.39 7.87 0.00
C THR A 92 -11.92 7.43 -0.05
N LEU A 93 -11.44 6.71 0.96
CA LEU A 93 -10.06 6.21 1.02
C LEU A 93 -9.84 5.07 0.02
N ASP A 94 -10.78 4.12 -0.05
CA ASP A 94 -10.78 3.02 -1.02
C ASP A 94 -10.79 3.56 -2.46
N TYR A 95 -11.66 4.52 -2.79
CA TYR A 95 -11.71 5.10 -4.14
C TYR A 95 -10.44 5.87 -4.49
N ALA A 96 -9.80 6.51 -3.51
CA ALA A 96 -8.52 7.17 -3.73
C ALA A 96 -7.40 6.15 -4.04
N TYR A 97 -7.40 4.99 -3.38
CA TYR A 97 -6.49 3.89 -3.71
C TYR A 97 -6.82 3.25 -5.06
N ASP A 98 -8.10 3.00 -5.37
CA ASP A 98 -8.52 2.44 -6.64
C ASP A 98 -8.23 3.39 -7.83
N ASP A 99 -8.31 4.70 -7.62
CA ASP A 99 -7.84 5.72 -8.57
C ASP A 99 -6.33 5.61 -8.83
N TYR A 100 -5.54 5.32 -7.80
CA TYR A 100 -4.10 5.07 -7.95
C TYR A 100 -3.85 3.80 -8.77
N ALA A 101 -4.59 2.72 -8.51
CA ALA A 101 -4.50 1.49 -9.28
C ALA A 101 -4.86 1.72 -10.76
N ALA A 102 -5.93 2.46 -11.03
CA ALA A 102 -6.30 2.86 -12.38
C ALA A 102 -5.20 3.70 -13.05
N TYR A 103 -4.56 4.62 -12.32
CA TYR A 103 -3.41 5.38 -12.80
C TYR A 103 -2.23 4.46 -13.18
N VAL A 104 -1.87 3.50 -12.33
CA VAL A 104 -0.80 2.54 -12.61
C VAL A 104 -1.10 1.75 -13.89
N LEU A 105 -2.32 1.26 -14.05
CA LEU A 105 -2.73 0.59 -15.29
C LEU A 105 -2.64 1.53 -16.51
N ALA A 106 -3.13 2.76 -16.38
CA ALA A 106 -3.08 3.77 -17.43
C ALA A 106 -1.64 4.05 -17.89
N LEU A 107 -0.70 4.13 -16.94
CA LEU A 107 0.73 4.29 -17.19
C LEU A 107 1.29 3.12 -17.99
N HIS A 108 1.05 1.88 -17.56
CA HIS A 108 1.53 0.70 -18.28
C HIS A 108 0.93 0.57 -19.67
N LEU A 109 -0.32 1.00 -19.87
CA LEU A 109 -0.99 0.93 -21.16
C LEU A 109 -0.82 2.20 -22.02
N ASN A 110 0.09 3.10 -21.64
CA ASN A 110 0.40 4.34 -22.36
C ASN A 110 -0.85 5.18 -22.69
N LYS A 111 -1.76 5.32 -21.73
CA LYS A 111 -2.92 6.22 -21.88
C LYS A 111 -2.47 7.67 -21.91
N SER A 112 -3.36 8.58 -22.30
CA SER A 112 -3.01 10.00 -22.44
C SER A 112 -2.58 10.60 -21.09
N GLN A 113 -1.68 11.60 -21.15
CA GLN A 113 -1.26 12.34 -19.96
C GLN A 113 -2.46 12.94 -19.21
N GLU A 114 -3.49 13.39 -19.93
CA GLU A 114 -4.72 13.92 -19.33
C GLU A 114 -5.43 12.90 -18.44
N ILE A 115 -5.57 11.65 -18.91
CA ILE A 115 -6.18 10.56 -18.14
C ILE A 115 -5.31 10.21 -16.93
N MET A 116 -3.99 10.08 -17.13
CA MET A 116 -3.06 9.74 -16.06
C MET A 116 -3.04 10.82 -14.96
N SER A 117 -3.00 12.10 -15.35
CA SER A 117 -3.06 13.23 -14.41
C SER A 117 -4.39 13.27 -13.67
N PHE A 118 -5.52 13.08 -14.37
CA PHE A 118 -6.85 13.03 -13.73
C PHE A 118 -6.92 11.98 -12.61
N LEU A 119 -6.47 10.75 -12.88
CA LEU A 119 -6.51 9.65 -11.90
C LEU A 119 -5.54 9.88 -10.75
N LEU A 120 -4.31 10.30 -11.05
CA LEU A 120 -3.28 10.53 -10.02
C LEU A 120 -3.64 11.70 -9.10
N GLU A 121 -4.11 12.82 -9.66
CA GLU A 121 -4.52 13.99 -8.87
C GLU A 121 -5.71 13.64 -7.97
N ARG A 122 -6.73 12.96 -8.50
CA ARG A 122 -7.90 12.53 -7.72
C ARG A 122 -7.49 11.60 -6.57
N SER A 123 -6.63 10.62 -6.85
CA SER A 123 -6.08 9.69 -5.86
C SER A 123 -5.33 10.39 -4.71
N LEU A 124 -4.37 11.26 -5.04
CA LEU A 124 -3.51 11.89 -4.04
C LEU A 124 -4.25 12.97 -3.24
N MET A 125 -5.15 13.73 -3.88
CA MET A 125 -5.87 14.80 -3.21
C MET A 125 -7.00 14.26 -2.32
N ASN A 126 -7.81 13.33 -2.84
CA ASN A 126 -9.03 12.89 -2.15
C ASN A 126 -8.73 12.12 -0.86
N ALA A 127 -7.64 11.34 -0.80
CA ALA A 127 -7.26 10.67 0.44
C ALA A 127 -7.06 11.65 1.62
N PHE A 128 -6.46 12.83 1.36
CA PHE A 128 -6.16 13.81 2.41
C PHE A 128 -7.27 14.81 2.69
N VAL A 129 -8.38 14.82 1.95
CA VAL A 129 -9.52 15.70 2.30
C VAL A 129 -10.14 15.30 3.63
N LEU A 130 -10.09 14.01 3.99
CA LEU A 130 -10.59 13.50 5.26
C LEU A 130 -9.63 13.72 6.42
N PHE A 131 -8.38 14.12 6.17
CA PHE A 131 -7.40 14.32 7.24
C PHE A 131 -7.76 15.55 8.08
N ASN A 132 -8.20 15.32 9.32
CA ASN A 132 -8.50 16.38 10.26
C ASN A 132 -7.24 16.79 11.04
N ASP A 133 -6.66 17.94 10.66
CA ASP A 133 -5.47 18.51 11.29
C ASP A 133 -5.57 18.72 12.81
N LYS A 134 -6.78 18.87 13.34
CA LYS A 134 -6.97 19.08 14.78
C LYS A 134 -6.83 17.79 15.58
N THR A 135 -7.20 16.66 15.00
CA THR A 135 -7.20 15.35 15.67
C THR A 135 -6.01 14.51 15.25
N GLY A 136 -5.48 14.71 14.04
CA GLY A 136 -4.46 13.86 13.43
C GLY A 136 -5.02 12.53 12.93
N PHE A 137 -6.33 12.41 12.76
CA PHE A 137 -7.03 11.25 12.21
C PHE A 137 -7.79 11.63 10.93
N MET A 138 -8.11 10.63 10.13
CA MET A 138 -9.15 10.76 9.12
C MET A 138 -10.51 10.87 9.82
N GLU A 139 -11.40 11.70 9.29
CA GLU A 139 -12.74 11.90 9.83
C GLU A 139 -13.72 12.10 8.67
N ALA A 140 -14.88 11.43 8.74
CA ALA A 140 -15.93 11.56 7.73
C ALA A 140 -16.44 13.00 7.63
N ARG A 141 -16.94 13.36 6.44
CA ARG A 141 -17.46 14.70 6.15
C ARG A 141 -18.88 14.64 5.63
N ASN A 142 -19.71 15.57 6.07
CA ASN A 142 -21.02 15.82 5.49
C ASN A 142 -20.89 16.56 4.15
N LYS A 143 -21.98 16.64 3.40
CA LYS A 143 -22.03 17.29 2.08
C LYS A 143 -21.70 18.79 2.15
N ASP A 144 -22.01 19.44 3.26
CA ASP A 144 -21.69 20.85 3.51
C ASP A 144 -20.23 21.09 3.93
N GLY A 145 -19.43 20.02 4.06
CA GLY A 145 -18.02 20.06 4.45
C GLY A 145 -17.78 20.09 5.96
N THR A 146 -18.83 20.04 6.80
CA THR A 146 -18.67 19.84 8.24
C THR A 146 -18.20 18.41 8.54
N TRP A 147 -17.47 18.23 9.63
CA TRP A 147 -17.09 16.90 10.12
C TRP A 147 -18.32 16.16 10.64
N ALA A 148 -18.48 14.89 10.25
CA ALA A 148 -19.59 14.04 10.68
C ALA A 148 -19.38 13.42 12.07
N GLY A 149 -18.14 13.43 12.57
CA GLY A 149 -17.75 12.85 13.85
C GLY A 149 -16.77 11.69 13.68
N GLU A 150 -16.03 11.40 14.73
CA GLU A 150 -14.91 10.45 14.72
C GLU A 150 -15.33 8.97 14.55
N ASP A 151 -16.58 8.65 14.86
CA ASP A 151 -17.12 7.29 14.80
C ASP A 151 -17.96 7.03 13.54
N SER A 152 -18.05 8.00 12.63
CA SER A 152 -18.86 7.93 11.41
C SER A 152 -18.05 7.53 10.18
N GLY A 153 -18.72 6.85 9.24
CA GLY A 153 -18.21 6.63 7.89
C GLY A 153 -17.26 5.43 7.72
N TRP A 154 -17.17 4.52 8.69
CA TRP A 154 -16.26 3.37 8.65
C TRP A 154 -16.97 2.05 8.26
N THR A 155 -16.32 1.24 7.42
CA THR A 155 -16.70 -0.15 7.09
C THR A 155 -15.88 -1.13 7.93
N GLU A 156 -16.52 -1.97 8.74
CA GLU A 156 -15.86 -3.08 9.47
C GLU A 156 -14.54 -2.69 10.16
N GLY A 157 -14.50 -1.46 10.70
CA GLY A 157 -13.32 -0.85 11.27
C GLY A 157 -13.64 0.51 11.90
N ASP A 158 -12.61 1.29 12.21
CA ASP A 158 -12.75 2.60 12.80
C ASP A 158 -11.66 3.56 12.29
N LYS A 159 -11.63 4.77 12.86
CA LYS A 159 -10.60 5.76 12.55
C LYS A 159 -9.18 5.28 12.82
N TRP A 160 -8.95 4.36 13.76
CA TRP A 160 -7.61 3.89 14.11
C TRP A 160 -7.02 3.02 13.01
N ALA A 161 -7.85 2.21 12.34
CA ALA A 161 -7.44 1.48 11.15
C ALA A 161 -7.35 2.40 9.92
N TYR A 162 -8.46 3.06 9.57
CA TYR A 162 -8.57 3.80 8.31
C TYR A 162 -7.70 5.06 8.25
N SER A 163 -7.22 5.60 9.39
CA SER A 163 -6.28 6.72 9.35
C SER A 163 -4.85 6.35 8.92
N PHE A 164 -4.62 5.07 8.61
CA PHE A 164 -3.42 4.55 7.96
C PHE A 164 -3.68 4.01 6.55
N ASP A 165 -4.90 4.18 6.03
CA ASP A 165 -5.33 3.64 4.74
C ASP A 165 -5.01 4.60 3.58
N VAL A 166 -3.72 4.86 3.40
CA VAL A 166 -3.15 5.65 2.30
C VAL A 166 -1.93 4.90 1.77
N MET A 167 -2.15 3.64 1.35
CA MET A 167 -1.08 2.70 0.98
C MET A 167 -0.30 3.14 -0.25
N HIS A 168 -0.94 3.89 -1.15
CA HIS A 168 -0.32 4.45 -2.34
C HIS A 168 0.57 5.66 -2.07
N ASP A 169 0.39 6.35 -0.95
CA ASP A 169 1.18 7.54 -0.58
C ASP A 169 1.51 7.59 0.93
N VAL A 170 2.18 6.54 1.41
CA VAL A 170 2.66 6.47 2.81
C VAL A 170 3.62 7.63 3.11
N GLY A 171 4.40 8.09 2.12
CA GLY A 171 5.29 9.26 2.26
C GLY A 171 4.52 10.53 2.57
N GLY A 172 3.45 10.82 1.82
CA GLY A 172 2.53 11.92 2.07
C GLY A 172 1.86 11.80 3.43
N LEU A 173 1.44 10.59 3.83
CA LEU A 173 0.83 10.37 5.14
C LEU A 173 1.83 10.63 6.29
N VAL A 174 3.08 10.18 6.15
CA VAL A 174 4.18 10.48 7.09
C VAL A 174 4.40 12.00 7.18
N ALA A 175 4.44 12.70 6.06
CA ALA A 175 4.58 14.15 6.03
C ALA A 175 3.41 14.86 6.72
N ARG A 176 2.17 14.42 6.45
CA ARG A 176 0.94 14.98 7.02
C ARG A 176 0.87 14.79 8.53
N ARG A 177 1.39 13.67 9.05
CA ARG A 177 1.54 13.38 10.48
C ARG A 177 2.77 14.03 11.12
N GLY A 178 3.48 14.88 10.38
CA GLY A 178 4.57 15.70 10.89
C GLY A 178 5.93 14.99 10.95
N GLY A 179 6.16 14.05 10.04
CA GLY A 179 7.43 13.36 9.82
C GLY A 179 7.54 12.00 10.50
N LYS A 180 8.59 11.25 10.12
CA LYS A 180 8.81 9.84 10.48
C LYS A 180 8.66 9.56 11.98
N VAL A 181 9.29 10.37 12.85
CA VAL A 181 9.22 10.19 14.31
C VAL A 181 7.79 10.25 14.84
N LYS A 182 7.01 11.27 14.43
CA LYS A 182 5.63 11.42 14.89
C LYS A 182 4.73 10.32 14.31
N PHE A 183 4.98 9.93 13.07
CA PHE A 183 4.29 8.83 12.43
C PHE A 183 4.52 7.50 13.19
N VAL A 184 5.77 7.17 13.53
CA VAL A 184 6.09 5.98 14.33
C VAL A 184 5.42 6.03 15.69
N ARG A 185 5.34 7.20 16.35
CA ARG A 185 4.57 7.35 17.60
C ARG A 185 3.08 7.12 17.42
N SER A 186 2.48 7.56 16.32
CA SER A 186 1.06 7.28 16.05
C SER A 186 0.80 5.79 15.82
N LEU A 187 1.76 5.07 15.23
CA LEU A 187 1.69 3.61 15.15
C LEU A 187 1.86 2.97 16.54
N ASP A 188 2.74 3.50 17.41
CA ASP A 188 2.85 3.02 18.79
C ASP A 188 1.52 3.21 19.54
N GLU A 189 0.87 4.37 19.39
CA GLU A 189 -0.45 4.64 19.96
C GLU A 189 -1.51 3.64 19.45
N HIS A 190 -1.49 3.30 18.16
CA HIS A 190 -2.37 2.27 17.58
C HIS A 190 -2.16 0.90 18.22
N PHE A 191 -0.92 0.40 18.24
CA PHE A 191 -0.63 -0.96 18.72
C PHE A 191 -0.67 -1.07 20.25
N ASP A 192 -0.06 -0.14 20.98
CA ASP A 192 -0.01 -0.16 22.45
C ASP A 192 -1.35 0.26 23.08
N GLY A 193 -2.18 1.00 22.35
CA GLY A 193 -3.56 1.30 22.71
C GLY A 193 -4.53 0.14 22.49
N GLY A 194 -4.10 -0.94 21.82
CA GLY A 194 -4.96 -2.09 21.52
C GLY A 194 -5.97 -1.83 20.41
N HIS A 195 -5.66 -0.91 19.48
CA HIS A 195 -6.54 -0.53 18.37
C HIS A 195 -6.34 -1.38 17.12
N ASN A 196 -5.32 -2.22 17.07
CA ASN A 196 -5.12 -3.14 15.96
C ASN A 196 -6.10 -4.33 16.04
N ASP A 197 -7.07 -4.37 15.14
CA ASP A 197 -7.94 -5.51 14.96
C ASP A 197 -7.51 -6.34 13.75
N HIS A 198 -6.77 -7.42 14.00
CA HIS A 198 -6.29 -8.31 12.93
C HIS A 198 -7.40 -9.21 12.36
N THR A 199 -8.60 -9.19 12.94
CA THR A 199 -9.74 -9.95 12.39
C THR A 199 -10.41 -9.25 11.20
N ASN A 200 -9.99 -8.00 10.90
CA ASN A 200 -10.51 -7.16 9.83
C ASN A 200 -9.39 -6.64 8.92
N GLU A 201 -9.64 -6.66 7.61
CA GLU A 201 -8.67 -6.37 6.55
C GLU A 201 -8.02 -4.98 6.59
N PRO A 202 -8.72 -3.89 6.96
CA PRO A 202 -8.12 -2.55 7.02
C PRO A 202 -6.91 -2.45 7.97
N SER A 203 -6.70 -3.42 8.86
CA SER A 203 -5.55 -3.47 9.76
C SER A 203 -4.31 -4.17 9.19
N HIS A 204 -4.46 -4.96 8.12
CA HIS A 204 -3.46 -5.96 7.71
C HIS A 204 -2.11 -5.37 7.29
N HIS A 205 -2.09 -4.17 6.70
CA HIS A 205 -0.87 -3.50 6.25
C HIS A 205 -0.19 -2.65 7.33
N ILE A 206 -0.94 -2.20 8.34
CA ILE A 206 -0.49 -1.25 9.37
C ILE A 206 0.85 -1.65 10.03
N PRO A 207 1.12 -2.91 10.43
CA PRO A 207 2.39 -3.24 11.09
C PRO A 207 3.61 -3.04 10.18
N TYR A 208 3.44 -3.05 8.86
CA TYR A 208 4.51 -2.83 7.88
C TYR A 208 4.84 -1.34 7.68
N LEU A 209 3.96 -0.44 8.09
CA LEU A 209 4.19 1.01 7.96
C LEU A 209 5.35 1.52 8.83
N TYR A 210 5.71 0.81 9.91
CA TYR A 210 6.92 1.13 10.66
C TYR A 210 8.17 1.05 9.79
N ALA A 211 8.35 -0.01 8.99
CA ALA A 211 9.49 -0.17 8.09
C ALA A 211 9.54 0.95 7.05
N MET A 212 8.38 1.34 6.49
CA MET A 212 8.27 2.46 5.55
C MET A 212 8.59 3.82 6.20
N ALA A 213 8.39 3.94 7.52
CA ALA A 213 8.75 5.12 8.31
C ALA A 213 10.17 5.05 8.93
N GLY A 214 11.00 4.06 8.55
CA GLY A 214 12.37 3.93 9.05
C GLY A 214 12.48 3.30 10.45
N ALA A 215 11.45 2.56 10.89
CA ALA A 215 11.42 1.82 12.14
C ALA A 215 11.27 0.30 11.91
N ALA A 216 12.03 -0.29 10.97
CA ALA A 216 11.84 -1.68 10.54
C ALA A 216 11.88 -2.72 11.68
N TRP A 217 12.62 -2.48 12.77
CA TRP A 217 12.63 -3.37 13.93
C TRP A 217 11.26 -3.48 14.61
N LYS A 218 10.44 -2.41 14.58
CA LYS A 218 9.08 -2.44 15.11
C LYS A 218 8.15 -3.25 14.20
N THR A 219 8.28 -3.15 12.87
CA THR A 219 7.57 -4.07 11.96
C THR A 219 7.92 -5.52 12.30
N GLN A 220 9.21 -5.83 12.44
CA GLN A 220 9.70 -7.18 12.77
C GLN A 220 9.12 -7.72 14.08
N GLU A 221 8.89 -6.86 15.08
CA GLU A 221 8.21 -7.22 16.33
C GLU A 221 6.73 -7.47 16.11
N ARG A 222 6.00 -6.49 15.57
CA ARG A 222 4.54 -6.53 15.46
C ARG A 222 4.04 -7.65 14.57
N VAL A 223 4.63 -7.86 13.40
CA VAL A 223 4.17 -8.92 12.48
C VAL A 223 4.38 -10.31 13.07
N ARG A 224 5.41 -10.51 13.91
CA ARG A 224 5.63 -11.77 14.61
C ARG A 224 4.68 -11.96 15.78
N GLU A 225 4.39 -10.90 16.53
CA GLU A 225 3.40 -10.93 17.60
C GLU A 225 2.04 -11.35 17.05
N ILE A 226 1.58 -10.67 16.00
CA ILE A 226 0.32 -10.95 15.30
C ILE A 226 0.32 -12.38 14.74
N ALA A 227 1.35 -12.78 13.99
CA ALA A 227 1.37 -14.11 13.37
C ALA A 227 1.31 -15.25 14.39
N TRP A 228 1.80 -15.05 15.62
CA TRP A 228 1.74 -16.05 16.68
C TRP A 228 0.50 -15.96 17.58
N SER A 229 -0.18 -14.81 17.64
CA SER A 229 -1.43 -14.67 18.40
C SER A 229 -2.66 -15.06 17.59
N GLU A 230 -2.66 -14.76 16.29
CA GLU A 230 -3.86 -14.84 15.45
C GLU A 230 -3.97 -16.13 14.63
N TYR A 231 -2.90 -16.92 14.54
CA TYR A 231 -2.83 -18.11 13.68
C TYR A 231 -2.39 -19.37 14.43
N GLY A 232 -3.09 -20.46 14.17
CA GLY A 232 -2.82 -21.79 14.71
C GLY A 232 -3.21 -22.92 13.75
N ASP A 233 -2.82 -24.15 14.06
CA ASP A 233 -3.06 -25.34 13.23
C ASP A 233 -4.30 -26.16 13.69
N GLY A 234 -5.05 -25.65 14.66
CA GLY A 234 -6.26 -26.25 15.19
C GLY A 234 -7.55 -25.72 14.53
N PRO A 235 -8.72 -26.30 14.88
CA PRO A 235 -10.03 -25.83 14.37
C PRO A 235 -10.38 -24.37 14.75
N GLU A 236 -9.76 -23.83 15.80
CA GLU A 236 -9.88 -22.43 16.24
C GLU A 236 -8.63 -21.62 15.85
N GLY A 237 -7.89 -22.08 14.84
CA GLY A 237 -6.60 -21.53 14.44
C GLY A 237 -6.65 -20.21 13.67
N LEU A 238 -7.82 -19.60 13.51
CA LEU A 238 -7.98 -18.26 12.93
C LEU A 238 -8.84 -17.43 13.88
N SER A 239 -8.44 -16.19 14.10
CA SER A 239 -9.14 -15.28 15.02
C SER A 239 -10.37 -14.61 14.41
N GLY A 240 -10.45 -14.52 13.08
CA GLY A 240 -11.55 -13.93 12.33
C GLY A 240 -12.09 -14.85 11.23
N ASN A 241 -12.90 -14.29 10.33
CA ASN A 241 -13.27 -14.96 9.09
C ASN A 241 -12.00 -15.24 8.26
N GLU A 242 -12.03 -16.25 7.40
CA GLU A 242 -10.86 -16.59 6.57
C GLU A 242 -10.75 -15.69 5.32
N ASP A 243 -11.89 -15.08 4.95
CA ASP A 243 -12.07 -14.13 3.85
C ASP A 243 -11.46 -14.61 2.53
N CYS A 244 -11.87 -15.83 2.16
CA CYS A 244 -11.60 -16.45 0.87
C CYS A 244 -10.11 -16.57 0.52
N GLY A 245 -9.24 -16.70 1.52
CA GLY A 245 -7.79 -16.81 1.36
C GLY A 245 -7.02 -15.61 1.90
N GLN A 246 -7.66 -14.48 2.19
CA GLN A 246 -6.98 -13.24 2.58
C GLN A 246 -6.17 -13.40 3.88
N MET A 247 -6.79 -13.96 4.93
CA MET A 247 -6.10 -14.20 6.20
C MET A 247 -4.94 -15.18 6.05
N SER A 248 -5.15 -16.25 5.30
CA SER A 248 -4.13 -17.25 5.00
C SER A 248 -2.96 -16.66 4.19
N ALA A 249 -3.25 -15.81 3.21
CA ALA A 249 -2.25 -15.14 2.38
C ALA A 249 -1.40 -14.18 3.21
N TRP A 250 -2.00 -13.41 4.12
CA TRP A 250 -1.26 -12.55 5.04
C TRP A 250 -0.25 -13.35 5.86
N PHE A 251 -0.67 -14.48 6.43
CA PHE A 251 0.23 -15.35 7.19
C PHE A 251 1.37 -15.90 6.31
N ILE A 252 1.08 -16.35 5.09
CA ILE A 252 2.10 -16.90 4.18
C ILE A 252 3.14 -15.85 3.80
N PHE A 253 2.71 -14.63 3.43
CA PHE A 253 3.62 -13.52 3.15
C PHE A 253 4.47 -13.16 4.37
N THR A 254 3.83 -13.01 5.53
CA THR A 254 4.52 -12.76 6.80
C THR A 254 5.53 -13.85 7.15
N ALA A 255 5.17 -15.12 6.93
CA ALA A 255 6.04 -16.26 7.16
C ALA A 255 7.29 -16.25 6.28
N MET A 256 7.16 -15.79 5.02
CA MET A 256 8.29 -15.53 4.11
C MET A 256 9.13 -14.31 4.53
N GLY A 257 8.58 -13.42 5.34
CA GLY A 257 9.27 -12.26 5.90
C GLY A 257 9.05 -10.96 5.11
N PHE A 258 8.06 -10.88 4.23
CA PHE A 258 7.72 -9.65 3.49
C PHE A 258 6.25 -9.63 3.06
N TYR A 259 5.66 -8.44 2.85
CA TYR A 259 4.23 -8.28 2.53
C TYR A 259 3.99 -7.17 1.49
N PRO A 260 3.06 -7.36 0.53
CA PRO A 260 2.71 -6.34 -0.45
C PRO A 260 1.77 -5.29 0.17
N VAL A 261 2.32 -4.26 0.82
CA VAL A 261 1.52 -3.16 1.42
C VAL A 261 0.71 -2.41 0.36
N ASN A 262 1.34 -2.08 -0.77
CA ASN A 262 0.69 -1.51 -1.94
C ASN A 262 0.77 -2.54 -3.08
N PRO A 263 -0.28 -3.34 -3.34
CA PRO A 263 -0.29 -4.36 -4.40
C PRO A 263 0.20 -3.87 -5.76
N VAL A 264 -0.15 -2.63 -6.15
CA VAL A 264 0.18 -2.01 -7.45
C VAL A 264 1.51 -1.25 -7.47
N SER A 265 2.37 -1.44 -6.46
CA SER A 265 3.73 -0.85 -6.43
C SER A 265 4.80 -1.73 -7.08
N GLY A 266 4.58 -3.04 -7.13
CA GLY A 266 5.64 -3.99 -7.47
C GLY A 266 6.62 -4.24 -6.32
N GLU A 267 6.31 -3.74 -5.12
CA GLU A 267 7.18 -3.80 -3.94
C GLU A 267 6.60 -4.73 -2.86
N TYR A 268 7.51 -5.30 -2.06
CA TYR A 268 7.18 -6.04 -0.84
C TYR A 268 7.96 -5.47 0.33
N ILE A 269 7.26 -5.07 1.38
CA ILE A 269 7.85 -4.48 2.58
C ILE A 269 8.32 -5.59 3.51
N VAL A 270 9.58 -5.52 3.91
CA VAL A 270 10.23 -6.57 4.72
C VAL A 270 9.76 -6.47 6.17
N GLY A 271 9.27 -7.60 6.70
CA GLY A 271 9.00 -7.83 8.10
C GLY A 271 10.07 -8.72 8.73
N SER A 272 9.65 -9.82 9.38
CA SER A 272 10.56 -10.86 9.87
C SER A 272 10.07 -12.25 9.47
N PRO A 273 10.90 -13.09 8.83
CA PRO A 273 10.54 -14.47 8.52
C PRO A 273 10.27 -15.27 9.80
N LEU A 274 9.36 -16.25 9.72
CA LEU A 274 8.96 -17.10 10.85
C LEU A 274 9.67 -18.45 10.86
N PHE A 275 10.10 -18.92 9.70
CA PHE A 275 10.71 -20.24 9.50
C PHE A 275 12.14 -20.12 8.99
N GLU A 276 12.97 -21.14 9.27
CA GLU A 276 14.36 -21.12 8.84
C GLU A 276 14.54 -21.26 7.33
N SER A 277 13.58 -21.92 6.66
CA SER A 277 13.55 -22.01 5.22
C SER A 277 12.13 -22.23 4.70
N ILE A 278 11.81 -21.54 3.61
CA ILE A 278 10.62 -21.77 2.78
C ILE A 278 11.10 -21.88 1.34
N THR A 279 10.61 -22.87 0.59
CA THR A 279 10.90 -23.02 -0.84
C THR A 279 9.61 -23.01 -1.64
N ILE A 280 9.49 -22.07 -2.57
CA ILE A 280 8.36 -21.95 -3.49
C ILE A 280 8.83 -22.33 -4.89
N HIS A 281 8.09 -23.25 -5.51
CA HIS A 281 8.30 -23.62 -6.91
C HIS A 281 7.37 -22.78 -7.77
N ILE A 282 7.92 -21.68 -8.32
CA ILE A 282 7.19 -20.80 -9.24
C ILE A 282 7.08 -21.52 -10.59
N PRO A 283 5.88 -21.63 -11.18
CA PRO A 283 5.72 -22.19 -12.52
C PRO A 283 6.66 -21.51 -13.53
N ASN A 284 7.30 -22.30 -14.39
CA ASN A 284 8.19 -21.84 -15.46
C ASN A 284 9.47 -21.07 -15.03
N ALA A 285 9.68 -20.84 -13.73
CA ALA A 285 10.93 -20.29 -13.22
C ALA A 285 12.09 -21.28 -13.36
N SER A 286 13.29 -20.76 -13.67
CA SER A 286 14.50 -21.58 -13.87
C SER A 286 15.06 -22.18 -12.58
N LYS A 287 14.73 -21.59 -11.42
CA LYS A 287 15.06 -22.05 -10.08
C LYS A 287 13.93 -21.70 -9.12
N PRO A 288 13.79 -22.40 -7.98
CA PRO A 288 12.78 -22.03 -6.98
C PRO A 288 13.12 -20.71 -6.29
N LEU A 289 12.11 -20.06 -5.73
CA LEU A 289 12.29 -18.99 -4.74
C LEU A 289 12.57 -19.64 -3.38
N ARG A 290 13.76 -19.41 -2.83
CA ARG A 290 14.20 -19.93 -1.54
C ARG A 290 14.36 -18.79 -0.56
N ILE A 291 13.52 -18.78 0.47
CA ILE A 291 13.66 -17.94 1.64
C ILE A 291 14.53 -18.70 2.64
N ILE A 292 15.63 -18.10 3.11
CA ILE A 292 16.60 -18.72 4.01
C ILE A 292 16.86 -17.76 5.17
N ALA A 293 16.48 -18.16 6.39
CA ALA A 293 16.55 -17.31 7.57
C ALA A 293 16.98 -18.12 8.80
N LYS A 294 18.25 -18.56 8.84
CA LYS A 294 18.74 -19.43 9.92
C LYS A 294 18.53 -18.78 11.29
N GLY A 295 17.87 -19.49 12.20
CA GLY A 295 17.54 -18.98 13.53
C GLY A 295 16.27 -18.13 13.63
N ALA A 296 15.51 -17.93 12.53
CA ALA A 296 14.28 -17.13 12.52
C ALA A 296 13.26 -17.53 13.59
N ARG A 297 13.22 -18.82 13.97
CA ARG A 297 12.32 -19.29 15.03
C ARG A 297 12.51 -18.54 16.36
N THR A 298 13.75 -18.22 16.73
CA THR A 298 14.08 -17.58 18.02
C THR A 298 14.60 -16.16 17.91
N LYS A 299 15.11 -15.77 16.74
CA LYS A 299 15.67 -14.45 16.46
C LYS A 299 14.67 -13.65 15.63
N LYS A 300 14.21 -12.51 16.16
CA LYS A 300 13.17 -11.69 15.53
C LYS A 300 13.70 -10.60 14.61
N TYR A 301 14.96 -10.23 14.74
CA TYR A 301 15.46 -9.08 14.00
C TYR A 301 16.21 -9.48 12.73
N VAL A 302 16.08 -8.67 11.68
CA VAL A 302 16.86 -8.82 10.46
C VAL A 302 18.11 -7.94 10.58
N LYS A 303 19.29 -8.56 10.53
CA LYS A 303 20.59 -7.89 10.54
C LYS A 303 21.04 -7.49 9.14
N SER A 304 20.79 -8.34 8.18
CA SER A 304 21.08 -8.07 6.77
C SER A 304 20.20 -8.94 5.88
N LEU A 305 19.96 -8.45 4.67
CA LEU A 305 19.22 -9.15 3.63
C LEU A 305 20.08 -9.19 2.36
N THR A 306 20.14 -10.36 1.73
CA THR A 306 20.69 -10.51 0.38
C THR A 306 19.73 -11.25 -0.53
N ILE A 307 19.72 -10.89 -1.81
CA ILE A 307 18.99 -11.59 -2.86
C ILE A 307 20.00 -12.01 -3.92
N ASP A 308 20.16 -13.33 -4.13
CA ASP A 308 21.21 -13.90 -4.98
C ASP A 308 22.62 -13.35 -4.67
N GLY A 309 22.89 -13.12 -3.38
CA GLY A 309 24.16 -12.60 -2.88
C GLY A 309 24.33 -11.07 -3.04
N ARG A 310 23.38 -10.36 -3.66
CA ARG A 310 23.37 -8.90 -3.69
C ARG A 310 22.75 -8.36 -2.41
N LYS A 311 23.42 -7.42 -1.76
CA LYS A 311 22.92 -6.80 -0.53
C LYS A 311 21.72 -5.90 -0.83
N VAL A 312 20.69 -5.99 0.01
CA VAL A 312 19.53 -5.11 0.01
C VAL A 312 19.66 -4.18 1.22
N GLU A 313 19.74 -2.87 0.99
CA GLU A 313 20.00 -1.86 2.04
C GLU A 313 18.72 -1.34 2.68
N THR A 314 17.59 -1.38 1.96
CA THR A 314 16.28 -0.91 2.42
C THR A 314 15.37 -2.10 2.76
N PRO A 315 14.32 -1.90 3.58
CA PRO A 315 13.37 -2.97 3.90
C PRO A 315 12.34 -3.16 2.77
N VAL A 316 12.79 -3.14 1.51
CA VAL A 316 11.94 -3.24 0.31
C VAL A 316 12.53 -4.27 -0.64
N ILE A 317 11.70 -5.22 -1.07
CA ILE A 317 12.02 -6.20 -2.11
C ILE A 317 11.22 -5.85 -3.35
N GLN A 318 11.89 -5.68 -4.49
CA GLN A 318 11.22 -5.48 -5.78
C GLN A 318 10.76 -6.82 -6.37
N HIS A 319 9.58 -6.84 -6.97
CA HIS A 319 9.00 -8.04 -7.59
C HIS A 319 9.93 -8.66 -8.65
N GLU A 320 10.57 -7.82 -9.47
CA GLU A 320 11.51 -8.28 -10.49
C GLU A 320 12.70 -9.07 -9.94
N TRP A 321 13.07 -8.86 -8.67
CA TRP A 321 14.19 -9.57 -8.06
C TRP A 321 13.86 -11.01 -7.68
N ILE A 322 12.56 -11.34 -7.56
CA ILE A 322 12.12 -12.65 -7.04
C ILE A 322 11.17 -13.40 -7.99
N ARG A 323 10.59 -12.74 -9.00
CA ARG A 323 9.57 -13.33 -9.89
C ARG A 323 10.02 -14.59 -10.64
N ASP A 324 11.30 -14.66 -11.00
CA ASP A 324 11.89 -15.78 -11.75
C ASP A 324 12.64 -16.79 -10.84
N GLY A 325 12.37 -16.72 -9.53
CA GLY A 325 13.05 -17.47 -8.48
C GLY A 325 14.37 -16.83 -8.04
N ALA A 326 14.65 -16.85 -6.74
CA ALA A 326 15.82 -16.23 -6.12
C ALA A 326 16.21 -16.91 -4.80
N ASP A 327 17.45 -16.72 -4.35
CA ASP A 327 17.83 -17.00 -2.96
C ASP A 327 17.73 -15.72 -2.15
N VAL A 328 16.68 -15.61 -1.34
CA VAL A 328 16.44 -14.51 -0.40
C VAL A 328 16.97 -14.94 0.96
N VAL A 329 18.13 -14.41 1.34
CA VAL A 329 18.86 -14.83 2.55
C VAL A 329 18.81 -13.72 3.59
N PHE A 330 18.14 -14.01 4.69
CA PHE A 330 18.09 -13.19 5.89
C PHE A 330 19.15 -13.63 6.89
N GLU A 331 20.00 -12.70 7.32
CA GLU A 331 20.82 -12.88 8.52
C GLU A 331 20.02 -12.43 9.75
N MET A 332 19.63 -13.38 10.61
CA MET A 332 18.78 -13.08 11.78
C MET A 332 19.62 -12.70 13.02
N SER A 333 19.11 -11.76 13.81
CA SER A 333 19.65 -11.31 15.10
C SER A 333 18.65 -11.42 16.25
N ALA A 334 19.19 -11.65 17.45
CA ALA A 334 18.41 -11.67 18.69
C ALA A 334 18.18 -10.26 19.26
N GLU A 335 19.02 -9.30 18.87
CA GLU A 335 18.98 -7.91 19.31
C GLU A 335 18.59 -7.01 18.13
N VAL A 336 18.08 -5.82 18.44
CA VAL A 336 17.72 -4.82 17.41
C VAL A 336 18.97 -4.47 16.59
N GLU A 337 18.81 -4.37 15.27
CA GLU A 337 19.89 -4.05 14.33
C GLU A 337 19.57 -2.77 13.56
N GLY A 338 20.62 -2.12 13.03
CA GLY A 338 20.52 -0.89 12.24
C GLY A 338 19.82 -1.01 10.88
N TRP A 339 19.65 -2.25 10.38
CA TRP A 339 19.19 -2.49 9.02
C TRP A 339 17.73 -2.09 8.83
N GLY A 340 17.45 -1.34 7.76
CA GLY A 340 16.13 -0.77 7.48
C GLY A 340 15.67 0.31 8.46
N GLY A 341 16.55 0.80 9.34
CA GLY A 341 16.29 1.89 10.26
C GLY A 341 16.73 3.25 9.72
N ASP A 342 15.95 4.28 9.98
CA ASP A 342 16.36 5.68 9.81
C ASP A 342 17.14 6.12 11.06
N VAL A 343 18.29 6.77 10.87
CA VAL A 343 19.18 7.16 11.98
C VAL A 343 18.50 8.11 12.97
N GLY A 344 17.72 9.07 12.47
CA GLY A 344 17.00 10.03 13.31
C GLY A 344 15.92 9.34 14.14
N VAL A 345 15.15 8.44 13.51
CA VAL A 345 14.15 7.63 14.20
C VAL A 345 14.82 6.73 15.24
N MET A 346 15.88 6.00 14.87
CA MET A 346 16.58 5.11 15.80
C MET A 346 17.14 5.80 17.04
N ARG A 347 17.66 7.02 16.89
CA ARG A 347 18.13 7.83 18.03
C ARG A 347 16.98 8.24 18.93
N GLU A 348 15.89 8.73 18.34
CA GLU A 348 14.71 9.17 19.11
C GLU A 348 14.09 8.03 19.92
N PHE A 349 14.13 6.81 19.40
CA PHE A 349 13.64 5.61 20.08
C PHE A 349 14.72 4.87 20.90
N GLY A 350 15.90 5.46 21.09
CA GLY A 350 16.96 4.93 21.95
C GLY A 350 17.62 3.63 21.47
N VAL A 351 17.43 3.28 20.19
CA VAL A 351 18.07 2.12 19.54
C VAL A 351 19.55 2.39 19.31
N LEU A 352 19.87 3.58 18.80
CA LEU A 352 21.24 4.07 18.68
C LEU A 352 21.53 5.05 19.82
N LYS A 353 22.69 4.90 20.47
CA LYS A 353 23.13 5.86 21.50
C LYS A 353 23.87 7.03 20.82
N ASP A 354 23.85 8.20 21.45
CA ASP A 354 24.59 9.39 20.97
C ASP A 354 26.10 9.15 20.78
N SER A 355 26.66 8.16 21.48
CA SER A 355 28.07 7.75 21.37
C SER A 355 28.37 6.80 20.21
N ASP A 356 27.35 6.25 19.56
CA ASP A 356 27.52 5.32 18.45
C ASP A 356 27.82 6.11 17.17
N SER A 357 29.07 6.55 17.04
CA SER A 357 29.58 7.13 15.80
C SER A 357 29.77 6.03 14.78
N LEU A 358 28.72 5.70 14.04
CA LEU A 358 28.89 4.95 12.80
C LEU A 358 29.25 5.93 11.68
N ILE A 359 30.51 5.83 11.25
CA ILE A 359 30.91 6.22 9.90
C ILE A 359 30.11 5.32 8.95
N MET A 360 28.97 5.81 8.48
CA MET A 360 28.32 5.34 7.26
C MET A 360 28.41 6.48 6.26
N ARG A 361 28.98 6.18 5.09
CA ARG A 361 29.17 7.12 3.98
C ARG A 361 27.88 7.21 3.17
N GLY A 362 27.43 8.45 2.94
CA GLY A 362 26.15 8.81 2.32
C GLY A 362 25.07 8.77 3.40
N ASP A 363 24.53 9.87 3.90
CA ASP A 363 24.17 11.09 3.20
C ASP A 363 24.53 12.32 4.04
N GLU A 364 25.23 13.26 3.42
CA GLU A 364 25.16 14.64 3.85
C GLU A 364 23.75 15.14 3.53
N ASP A 365 23.21 15.84 4.51
CA ASP A 365 21.94 16.54 4.55
C ASP A 365 21.86 17.58 3.43
N ASP A 366 21.59 17.13 2.21
CA ASP A 366 21.09 17.98 1.14
C ASP A 366 19.60 17.71 1.02
N GLY A 367 18.80 18.75 1.30
CA GLY A 367 17.35 18.75 1.12
C GLY A 367 16.96 18.61 -0.34
N GLU A 368 17.18 17.44 -0.92
CA GLU A 368 16.58 17.03 -2.19
C GLU A 368 15.11 16.72 -1.95
N ARG A 369 14.34 17.78 -2.16
CA ARG A 369 13.00 17.76 -2.71
C ARG A 369 12.89 16.61 -3.72
N TRP A 370 11.94 15.70 -3.50
CA TRP A 370 11.44 14.84 -4.57
C TRP A 370 10.78 15.76 -5.60
N GLU A 371 11.57 16.33 -6.51
CA GLU A 371 11.08 16.88 -7.77
C GLU A 371 11.00 15.71 -8.74
N ASP A 372 9.83 15.09 -8.80
CA ASP A 372 9.41 14.38 -9.99
C ASP A 372 9.55 15.35 -11.16
N GLY A 373 10.44 15.01 -12.09
CA GLY A 373 10.81 15.90 -13.18
C GLY A 373 9.62 16.21 -14.07
N TRP A 374 9.11 17.42 -13.99
CA TRP A 374 8.31 18.08 -15.04
C TRP A 374 8.54 19.60 -14.95
N ASP A 375 9.68 20.07 -15.45
CA ASP A 375 9.83 21.47 -15.86
C ASP A 375 9.11 21.65 -17.19
N GLY A 376 7.91 22.23 -17.11
CA GLY A 376 7.31 22.90 -18.24
C GLY A 376 8.11 24.16 -18.55
N ASP A 377 8.95 24.12 -19.58
CA ASP A 377 9.25 25.34 -20.32
C ASP A 377 9.17 25.13 -21.83
N SER A 378 8.34 25.97 -22.40
CA SER A 378 8.18 26.25 -23.81
C SER A 378 9.49 26.74 -24.42
N ASP A 379 9.98 26.06 -25.46
CA ASP A 379 10.71 26.80 -26.49
C ASP A 379 10.41 26.34 -27.90
N VAL A 380 10.20 27.38 -28.71
CA VAL A 380 9.63 27.36 -30.05
C VAL A 380 10.76 27.11 -31.04
N GLY A 381 10.90 25.86 -31.49
CA GLY A 381 11.82 25.48 -32.55
C GLY A 381 11.31 25.85 -33.96
N ARG A 382 11.40 27.13 -34.33
CA ARG A 382 11.40 27.55 -35.75
C ARG A 382 12.74 27.17 -36.39
N SER A 383 12.73 26.40 -37.48
CA SER A 383 13.66 26.63 -38.60
C SER A 383 13.25 25.96 -39.93
N ARG A 384 12.97 26.81 -40.93
CA ARG A 384 13.43 26.78 -42.35
C ARG A 384 13.35 25.44 -43.10
N LEU A 385 12.55 25.24 -44.16
CA LEU A 385 12.44 25.98 -45.44
C LEU A 385 13.78 26.60 -45.90
N ASP A 386 14.51 25.89 -46.76
CA ASP A 386 14.65 26.29 -48.18
C ASP A 386 15.30 25.18 -49.04
N ASP A 387 14.97 25.28 -50.33
CA ASP A 387 15.21 24.45 -51.52
C ASP A 387 16.66 23.99 -51.81
N GLU A 388 16.81 22.86 -52.53
CA GLU A 388 17.44 22.80 -53.87
C GLU A 388 17.39 21.37 -54.49
N LEU A 389 17.02 21.33 -55.78
CA LEU A 389 16.99 20.27 -56.82
C LEU A 389 15.75 19.38 -57.00
#